data_AF-A0A928GXC4-F1
#
_entry.id   AF-A0A928GXC4-F1
#
_cell.length_a   1.000
_cell.length_b   1.000
_cell.length_c   1.000
_cell.angle_alpha   90.00
_cell.angle_beta   90.00
_cell.angle_gamma   90.00
#
_symmetry.space_group_name_H-M   'P 1'
#
loop_
_entity.id
_entity.type
_entity.pdbx_description
1 polymer ?
#
loop_
_entity_poly.entity_id
_entity_poly.type
_entity_poly.pdbx_seq_one_letter_code
_entity_poly.pdbx_strand_id
1 'polypeptide(L)'
;MLLEKIAGKYQLNAEVTAFMQQYGYAGAVAKQVWPLPELADEILLKRCEELNLLEARSEIQAALERTADDLELKTLFCYLHFYWFKLDNAPIYGYKLPDLKICAPQDGDILNLALAISGCGAVEKKFAELGLAKSYAAAALQRIREDAQLYTQRIGHWGYPESGHHWMRFFAEGKLFRIGRLEYMIEPEIMKFLPRIFRHKSSGNIIALCRSNWQLDAEGFQLWRDIKEEPYCIAQLEEDEQFIRGIPIDPNGRAETDKIAVLDKEEYEALWLDGDLVPDVHIPPGGNMRPELCQESLAAAQKFFAELTGRTVKGFSSFSWIFNPDFCEVLPEANLTKFMQQLYLMPFSGSSLSGLSFVFGKEDQNWSDYPAENSLQRAFHQLRKLGRRLKTGGMFIEAEGIKEFGSQYYRRSYHELMQSRALHIEQK
;
A
#
# COMPACT_ATOMS: atom_id res chain seq x y z
N MET A 1 21.28 -31.59 -6.06
CA MET A 1 20.62 -32.31 -7.16
C MET A 1 19.28 -31.71 -7.60
N LEU A 2 18.17 -31.81 -6.84
CA LEU A 2 16.87 -31.31 -7.36
C LEU A 2 16.81 -29.78 -7.49
N LEU A 3 17.35 -29.03 -6.52
CA LEU A 3 17.40 -27.56 -6.62
C LEU A 3 18.24 -27.10 -7.82
N GLU A 4 19.37 -27.76 -8.09
CA GLU A 4 20.21 -27.47 -9.26
C GLU A 4 19.48 -27.78 -10.57
N LYS A 5 18.66 -28.85 -10.61
CA LYS A 5 17.81 -29.15 -11.77
C LYS A 5 16.75 -28.07 -11.98
N ILE A 6 16.08 -27.62 -10.92
CA ILE A 6 15.12 -26.51 -10.97
C ILE A 6 15.81 -25.23 -11.44
N ALA A 7 16.98 -24.91 -10.87
CA ALA A 7 17.76 -23.73 -11.24
C ALA A 7 18.18 -23.77 -12.72
N GLY A 8 18.65 -24.93 -13.20
CA GLY A 8 18.98 -25.12 -14.61
C GLY A 8 17.77 -25.03 -15.54
N LYS A 9 16.67 -25.69 -15.18
CA LYS A 9 15.43 -25.72 -15.98
C LYS A 9 14.80 -24.33 -16.14
N TYR A 10 14.76 -23.55 -15.07
CA TYR A 10 14.12 -22.23 -15.05
C TYR A 10 15.11 -21.06 -15.10
N GLN A 11 16.38 -21.34 -15.39
CA GLN A 11 17.45 -20.34 -15.51
C GLN A 11 17.54 -19.40 -14.29
N LEU A 12 17.40 -19.97 -13.09
CA LEU A 12 17.51 -19.22 -11.86
C LEU A 12 18.98 -18.80 -11.66
N ASN A 13 19.19 -17.53 -11.30
CA ASN A 13 20.53 -17.06 -11.00
C ASN A 13 21.04 -17.65 -9.66
N ALA A 14 22.35 -17.50 -9.42
CA ALA A 14 23.00 -18.05 -8.23
C ALA A 14 22.45 -17.46 -6.93
N GLU A 15 22.08 -16.17 -6.93
CA GLU A 15 21.53 -15.47 -5.76
C GLU A 15 20.17 -16.05 -5.36
N VAL A 16 19.26 -16.23 -6.31
CA VAL A 16 17.93 -16.83 -6.09
C VAL A 16 18.08 -18.28 -5.63
N THR A 17 18.99 -19.03 -6.24
CA THR A 17 19.24 -20.43 -5.84
C THR A 17 19.77 -20.53 -4.41
N ALA A 18 20.75 -19.69 -4.04
CA ALA A 18 21.29 -19.62 -2.69
C ALA A 18 20.23 -19.17 -1.69
N PHE A 19 19.40 -18.19 -2.07
CA PHE A 19 18.29 -17.72 -1.26
C PHE A 19 17.29 -18.85 -0.97
N MET A 20 16.87 -19.60 -1.99
CA MET A 20 15.98 -20.74 -1.79
C MET A 20 16.60 -21.78 -0.85
N GLN A 21 17.87 -22.10 -1.04
CA GLN A 21 18.59 -23.05 -0.20
C GLN A 21 18.67 -22.60 1.26
N GLN A 22 18.90 -21.31 1.50
CA GLN A 22 18.92 -20.70 2.84
C GLN A 22 17.52 -20.69 3.48
N TYR A 23 16.48 -20.37 2.71
CA TYR A 23 15.13 -20.13 3.23
C TYR A 23 14.18 -21.26 2.89
N GLY A 24 14.31 -22.36 3.64
CA GLY A 24 13.23 -23.35 3.78
C GLY A 24 13.07 -24.37 2.64
N TYR A 25 13.89 -24.33 1.59
CA TYR A 25 13.76 -25.24 0.45
C TYR A 25 13.82 -26.72 0.86
N ALA A 26 14.83 -27.14 1.63
CA ALA A 26 14.97 -28.53 2.05
C ALA A 26 13.77 -29.00 2.89
N GLY A 27 13.26 -28.13 3.77
CA GLY A 27 12.09 -28.42 4.61
C GLY A 27 10.80 -28.51 3.80
N ALA A 28 10.62 -27.64 2.80
CA ALA A 28 9.48 -27.67 1.89
C ALA A 28 9.46 -28.96 1.05
N VAL A 29 10.61 -29.36 0.49
CA VAL A 29 10.75 -30.58 -0.31
C VAL A 29 10.47 -31.84 0.53
N ALA A 30 10.98 -31.90 1.76
CA ALA A 30 10.80 -33.07 2.63
C ALA A 30 9.34 -33.32 3.03
N LYS A 31 8.50 -32.27 3.02
CA LYS A 31 7.08 -32.32 3.39
C LYS A 31 6.14 -32.23 2.18
N GLN A 32 6.70 -32.37 0.98
CA GLN A 32 5.97 -32.18 -0.26
C GLN A 32 4.89 -33.26 -0.44
N VAL A 33 3.64 -32.81 -0.63
CA VAL A 33 2.50 -33.64 -1.06
C VAL A 33 1.89 -32.96 -2.28
N TRP A 34 1.38 -33.74 -3.23
CA TRP A 34 0.75 -33.20 -4.44
C TRP A 34 -0.60 -33.86 -4.78
N PRO A 35 -1.64 -33.05 -5.09
CA PRO A 35 -1.68 -31.61 -4.85
C PRO A 35 -1.50 -31.29 -3.35
N LEU A 36 -1.26 -30.02 -3.01
CA LEU A 36 -1.27 -29.62 -1.60
C LEU A 36 -2.63 -29.96 -0.97
N PRO A 37 -2.70 -30.36 0.31
CA PRO A 37 -3.98 -30.58 0.99
C PRO A 37 -4.93 -29.39 0.87
N GLU A 38 -4.39 -28.17 0.91
CA GLU A 38 -5.13 -26.91 0.73
C GLU A 38 -5.77 -26.75 -0.66
N LEU A 39 -5.39 -27.59 -1.63
CA LEU A 39 -5.89 -27.62 -3.00
C LEU A 39 -6.53 -28.96 -3.37
N ALA A 40 -6.85 -29.81 -2.38
CA ALA A 40 -7.68 -30.99 -2.62
C ALA A 40 -9.04 -30.59 -3.18
N ASP A 41 -9.65 -31.42 -4.03
CA ASP A 41 -10.79 -31.04 -4.86
C ASP A 41 -11.97 -30.41 -4.08
N GLU A 42 -12.37 -31.03 -2.97
CA GLU A 42 -13.44 -30.52 -2.10
C GLU A 42 -13.09 -29.17 -1.46
N ILE A 43 -11.82 -28.99 -1.08
CA ILE A 43 -11.33 -27.75 -0.47
C ILE A 43 -11.27 -26.66 -1.53
N LEU A 44 -10.72 -26.96 -2.71
CA LEU A 44 -10.64 -26.03 -3.83
C LEU A 44 -12.04 -25.57 -4.26
N LEU A 45 -13.00 -26.49 -4.39
CA LEU A 45 -14.40 -26.17 -4.69
C LEU A 45 -14.95 -25.15 -3.69
N LYS A 46 -14.86 -25.47 -2.39
CA LYS A 46 -15.33 -24.58 -1.33
C LYS A 46 -14.66 -23.20 -1.37
N ARG A 47 -13.35 -23.13 -1.61
CA ARG A 47 -12.63 -21.85 -1.72
C ARG A 47 -13.06 -21.04 -2.94
N CYS A 48 -13.24 -21.70 -4.08
CA CYS A 48 -13.76 -21.05 -5.27
C CYS A 48 -15.19 -20.52 -5.06
N GLU A 49 -16.04 -21.20 -4.29
CA GLU A 49 -17.36 -20.69 -3.92
C GLU A 49 -17.26 -19.45 -3.02
N GLU A 50 -16.50 -19.53 -1.93
CA GLU A 50 -16.31 -18.42 -0.96
C GLU A 50 -15.71 -17.16 -1.62
N LEU A 51 -14.80 -17.36 -2.58
CA LEU A 51 -14.13 -16.29 -3.31
C LEU A 51 -14.87 -15.88 -4.59
N ASN A 52 -15.97 -16.54 -4.96
CA ASN A 52 -16.67 -16.34 -6.24
C ASN A 52 -15.72 -16.49 -7.46
N LEU A 53 -14.93 -17.55 -7.47
CA LEU A 53 -13.96 -17.94 -8.50
C LEU A 53 -14.29 -19.33 -9.09
N LEU A 54 -15.56 -19.74 -9.07
CA LEU A 54 -16.00 -21.02 -9.65
C LEU A 54 -15.65 -21.15 -11.14
N GLU A 55 -15.68 -20.05 -11.88
CA GLU A 55 -15.31 -20.00 -13.30
C GLU A 55 -13.85 -20.38 -13.55
N ALA A 56 -12.94 -20.10 -12.61
CA ALA A 56 -11.52 -20.43 -12.72
C ALA A 56 -11.19 -21.86 -12.25
N ARG A 57 -12.12 -22.56 -11.59
CA ARG A 57 -11.84 -23.82 -10.89
C ARG A 57 -11.35 -24.92 -11.83
N SER A 58 -12.02 -25.11 -12.97
CA SER A 58 -11.65 -26.15 -13.93
C SER A 58 -10.28 -25.91 -14.54
N GLU A 59 -9.92 -24.64 -14.79
CA GLU A 59 -8.59 -24.26 -15.28
C GLU A 59 -7.51 -24.53 -14.22
N ILE A 60 -7.78 -24.19 -12.95
CA ILE A 60 -6.88 -24.52 -11.82
C ILE A 60 -6.68 -26.03 -11.73
N GLN A 61 -7.75 -26.82 -11.74
CA GLN A 61 -7.67 -28.27 -11.62
C GLN A 61 -6.86 -28.88 -12.78
N ALA A 62 -7.13 -28.46 -14.02
CA ALA A 62 -6.41 -28.97 -15.18
C ALA A 62 -4.91 -28.61 -15.14
N ALA A 63 -4.56 -27.42 -14.65
CA ALA A 63 -3.16 -27.02 -14.45
C ALA A 63 -2.46 -27.85 -13.36
N LEU A 64 -3.15 -28.15 -12.26
CA LEU A 64 -2.63 -29.01 -11.19
C LEU A 64 -2.42 -30.46 -11.67
N GLU A 65 -3.32 -30.99 -12.50
CA GLU A 65 -3.21 -32.31 -13.14
C GLU A 65 -2.02 -32.38 -14.09
N ARG A 66 -1.84 -31.39 -14.98
CA ARG A 66 -0.66 -31.31 -15.87
C ARG A 66 0.65 -31.20 -15.09
N THR A 67 0.65 -30.50 -13.97
CA THR A 67 1.84 -30.32 -13.11
C THR A 67 2.19 -31.59 -12.31
N ALA A 68 1.30 -32.57 -12.20
CA ALA A 68 1.52 -33.77 -11.38
C ALA A 68 2.77 -34.58 -11.80
N ASP A 69 3.00 -34.64 -13.11
CA ASP A 69 4.12 -35.36 -13.74
C ASP A 69 5.40 -34.51 -13.87
N ASP A 70 5.33 -33.21 -13.61
CA ASP A 70 6.49 -32.30 -13.63
C ASP A 70 7.08 -32.14 -12.23
N LEU A 71 8.08 -32.96 -11.90
CA LEU A 71 8.70 -32.95 -10.58
C LEU A 71 9.29 -31.58 -10.21
N GLU A 72 9.97 -30.90 -11.13
CA GLU A 72 10.59 -29.60 -10.87
C GLU A 72 9.55 -28.51 -10.59
N LEU A 73 8.49 -28.42 -11.41
CA LEU A 73 7.43 -27.42 -11.24
C LEU A 73 6.63 -27.67 -9.96
N LYS A 74 6.31 -28.93 -9.69
CA LYS A 74 5.63 -29.38 -8.48
C LYS A 74 6.42 -28.99 -7.22
N THR A 75 7.73 -29.24 -7.22
CA THR A 75 8.61 -28.88 -6.10
C THR A 75 8.74 -27.37 -5.95
N LEU A 76 8.84 -26.63 -7.06
CA LEU A 76 8.85 -25.17 -7.03
C LEU A 76 7.54 -24.61 -6.44
N PHE A 77 6.38 -25.12 -6.87
CA PHE A 77 5.09 -24.70 -6.34
C PHE A 77 4.97 -24.94 -4.83
N CYS A 78 5.31 -26.15 -4.36
CA CYS A 78 5.28 -26.48 -2.94
C CYS A 78 6.26 -25.62 -2.12
N TYR A 79 7.43 -25.31 -2.69
CA TYR A 79 8.38 -24.38 -2.09
C TYR A 79 7.78 -22.98 -1.94
N LEU A 80 7.18 -22.43 -2.99
CA LEU A 80 6.57 -21.10 -2.96
C LEU A 80 5.42 -21.05 -1.93
N HIS A 81 4.56 -22.07 -1.87
CA HIS A 81 3.53 -22.17 -0.84
C HIS A 81 4.12 -22.16 0.57
N PHE A 82 5.14 -22.99 0.81
CA PHE A 82 5.81 -23.06 2.09
C PHE A 82 6.43 -21.72 2.48
N TYR A 83 7.13 -21.09 1.54
CA TYR A 83 7.78 -19.81 1.75
C TYR A 83 6.79 -18.69 2.08
N TRP A 84 5.69 -18.58 1.32
CA TRP A 84 4.72 -17.50 1.49
C TRP A 84 3.84 -17.68 2.72
N PHE A 85 3.49 -18.91 3.09
CA PHE A 85 2.39 -19.14 4.05
C PHE A 85 2.76 -20.01 5.26
N LYS A 86 3.95 -20.62 5.28
CA LYS A 86 4.37 -21.52 6.37
C LYS A 86 5.72 -21.14 6.98
N LEU A 87 6.49 -20.26 6.35
CA LEU A 87 7.81 -19.85 6.82
C LEU A 87 7.76 -18.50 7.54
N ASP A 88 7.95 -18.54 8.85
CA ASP A 88 8.05 -17.35 9.67
C ASP A 88 9.38 -16.60 9.41
N ASN A 89 9.34 -15.26 9.52
CA ASN A 89 10.52 -14.38 9.49
C ASN A 89 11.40 -14.47 8.22
N ALA A 90 10.88 -14.97 7.10
CA ALA A 90 11.57 -14.86 5.83
C ALA A 90 11.43 -13.43 5.25
N PRO A 91 12.44 -12.92 4.53
CA PRO A 91 12.35 -11.62 3.87
C PRO A 91 11.14 -11.57 2.93
N ILE A 92 10.42 -10.46 2.88
CA ILE A 92 9.31 -10.26 1.92
C ILE A 92 9.79 -9.47 0.71
N TYR A 93 10.70 -8.51 0.94
CA TYR A 93 11.28 -7.64 -0.06
C TYR A 93 12.77 -7.92 -0.25
N GLY A 94 13.32 -7.40 -1.35
CA GLY A 94 14.77 -7.42 -1.63
C GLY A 94 15.26 -8.64 -2.41
N TYR A 95 14.39 -9.60 -2.71
CA TYR A 95 14.72 -10.80 -3.51
C TYR A 95 13.56 -11.16 -4.42
N LYS A 96 13.87 -11.52 -5.68
CA LYS A 96 12.87 -11.96 -6.65
C LYS A 96 12.77 -13.48 -6.65
N LEU A 97 11.73 -14.00 -6.03
CA LEU A 97 11.42 -15.42 -6.13
C LEU A 97 11.04 -15.81 -7.56
N PRO A 98 11.20 -17.10 -7.95
CA PRO A 98 10.78 -17.55 -9.26
C PRO A 98 9.27 -17.35 -9.45
N ASP A 99 8.90 -16.63 -10.51
CA ASP A 99 7.50 -16.43 -10.90
C ASP A 99 7.02 -17.63 -11.73
N LEU A 100 5.93 -18.26 -11.28
CA LEU A 100 5.32 -19.41 -11.97
C LEU A 100 4.92 -19.06 -13.41
N LYS A 101 4.55 -17.80 -13.69
CA LYS A 101 4.28 -17.31 -15.05
C LYS A 101 5.47 -17.51 -15.99
N ILE A 102 6.68 -17.29 -15.49
CA ILE A 102 7.92 -17.44 -16.25
C ILE A 102 8.32 -18.91 -16.32
N CYS A 103 8.21 -19.64 -15.20
CA CYS A 103 8.62 -21.04 -15.11
C CYS A 103 7.71 -22.00 -15.88
N ALA A 104 6.42 -21.68 -16.01
CA ALA A 104 5.44 -22.50 -16.71
C ALA A 104 4.54 -21.62 -17.61
N PRO A 105 5.00 -21.19 -18.79
CA PRO A 105 4.28 -20.20 -19.61
C PRO A 105 2.84 -20.56 -19.99
N GLN A 106 2.49 -21.85 -20.01
CA GLN A 106 1.14 -22.32 -20.29
C GLN A 106 0.18 -22.16 -19.10
N ASP A 107 0.66 -22.45 -17.89
CA ASP A 107 -0.18 -22.64 -16.70
C ASP A 107 0.19 -21.70 -15.54
N GLY A 108 1.27 -20.93 -15.67
CA GLY A 108 1.88 -20.20 -14.57
C GLY A 108 0.99 -19.12 -13.99
N ASP A 109 0.19 -18.46 -14.83
CA ASP A 109 -0.80 -17.47 -14.39
C ASP A 109 -1.87 -18.09 -13.49
N ILE A 110 -2.45 -19.22 -13.92
CA ILE A 110 -3.49 -19.92 -13.16
C ILE A 110 -2.91 -20.67 -11.95
N LEU A 111 -1.66 -21.13 -12.02
CA LEU A 111 -0.93 -21.69 -10.90
C LEU A 111 -0.61 -20.61 -9.85
N ASN A 112 -0.33 -19.37 -10.24
CA ASN A 112 -0.24 -18.26 -9.29
C ASN A 112 -1.58 -18.05 -8.56
N LEU A 113 -2.72 -18.19 -9.23
CA LEU A 113 -4.03 -18.12 -8.57
C LEU A 113 -4.24 -19.29 -7.60
N ALA A 114 -3.89 -20.52 -8.00
CA ALA A 114 -3.93 -21.69 -7.13
C ALA A 114 -3.03 -21.51 -5.90
N LEU A 115 -1.84 -20.93 -6.08
CA LEU A 115 -0.91 -20.62 -4.99
C LEU A 115 -1.52 -19.64 -3.99
N ALA A 116 -2.17 -18.57 -4.45
CA ALA A 116 -2.86 -17.62 -3.56
C ALA A 116 -3.99 -18.30 -2.76
N ILE A 117 -4.81 -19.13 -3.43
CA ILE A 117 -5.90 -19.89 -2.79
C ILE A 117 -5.36 -20.87 -1.73
N SER A 118 -4.21 -21.49 -1.99
CA SER A 118 -3.57 -22.39 -1.01
C SER A 118 -3.19 -21.69 0.30
N GLY A 119 -3.04 -20.36 0.28
CA GLY A 119 -2.74 -19.53 1.46
C GLY A 119 -3.96 -19.22 2.34
N CYS A 120 -5.19 -19.46 1.89
CA CYS A 120 -6.42 -19.09 2.62
C CYS A 120 -6.43 -19.61 4.07
N GLY A 121 -6.06 -20.87 4.26
CA GLY A 121 -6.05 -21.49 5.59
C GLY A 121 -5.02 -20.87 6.55
N ALA A 122 -3.91 -20.34 6.04
CA ALA A 122 -2.92 -19.65 6.87
C ALA A 122 -3.45 -18.32 7.41
N VAL A 123 -4.15 -17.54 6.58
CA VAL A 123 -4.82 -16.30 6.99
C VAL A 123 -5.88 -16.58 8.05
N GLU A 124 -6.77 -17.55 7.80
CA GLU A 124 -7.82 -17.90 8.76
C GLU A 124 -7.26 -18.37 10.10
N LYS A 125 -6.24 -19.23 10.06
CA LYS A 125 -5.54 -19.70 11.27
C LYS A 125 -4.97 -18.52 12.04
N LYS A 126 -4.25 -17.62 11.36
CA LYS A 126 -3.63 -16.47 12.02
C LYS A 126 -4.66 -15.53 12.65
N PHE A 127 -5.76 -15.25 11.95
CA PHE A 127 -6.81 -14.38 12.45
C PHE A 127 -7.55 -15.02 13.64
N ALA A 128 -7.74 -16.35 13.62
CA ALA A 128 -8.29 -17.07 14.75
C ALA A 128 -7.36 -17.05 15.97
N GLU A 129 -6.04 -17.18 15.78
CA GLU A 129 -5.03 -17.05 16.85
C GLU A 129 -5.03 -15.65 17.49
N LEU A 130 -5.33 -14.61 16.70
CA LEU A 130 -5.52 -13.24 17.19
C LEU A 130 -6.89 -13.02 17.86
N GLY A 131 -7.74 -14.05 17.95
CA GLY A 131 -9.07 -13.96 18.56
C GLY A 131 -10.10 -13.19 17.71
N LEU A 132 -9.86 -13.04 16.41
CA LEU A 132 -10.72 -12.26 15.53
C LEU A 132 -11.91 -13.09 15.03
N ALA A 133 -13.05 -12.41 14.82
CA ALA A 133 -14.20 -13.02 14.15
C ALA A 133 -13.85 -13.48 12.73
N LYS A 134 -14.46 -14.60 12.27
CA LYS A 134 -14.22 -15.17 10.93
C LYS A 134 -14.46 -14.18 9.79
N SER A 135 -15.32 -13.18 9.98
CA SER A 135 -15.59 -12.12 9.01
C SER A 135 -14.35 -11.31 8.65
N TYR A 136 -13.38 -11.13 9.56
CA TYR A 136 -12.13 -10.43 9.26
C TYR A 136 -11.24 -11.20 8.28
N ALA A 137 -11.12 -12.52 8.47
CA ALA A 137 -10.40 -13.37 7.53
C ALA A 137 -11.12 -13.41 6.18
N ALA A 138 -12.44 -13.56 6.18
CA ALA A 138 -13.23 -13.54 4.95
C ALA A 138 -13.07 -12.23 4.18
N ALA A 139 -13.04 -11.07 4.87
CA ALA A 139 -12.80 -9.77 4.25
C ALA A 139 -11.39 -9.69 3.65
N ALA A 140 -10.35 -10.10 4.38
CA ALA A 140 -8.98 -10.15 3.88
C ALA A 140 -8.86 -11.01 2.60
N LEU A 141 -9.46 -12.19 2.60
CA LEU A 141 -9.38 -13.15 1.49
C LEU A 141 -10.10 -12.67 0.22
N GLN A 142 -11.04 -11.72 0.29
CA GLN A 142 -11.63 -11.12 -0.92
C GLN A 142 -10.59 -10.45 -1.83
N ARG A 143 -9.42 -10.09 -1.29
CA ARG A 143 -8.30 -9.57 -2.07
C ARG A 143 -7.87 -10.53 -3.18
N ILE A 144 -7.94 -11.85 -2.96
CA ILE A 144 -7.60 -12.86 -3.98
C ILE A 144 -8.49 -12.68 -5.21
N ARG A 145 -9.81 -12.59 -4.99
CA ARG A 145 -10.78 -12.41 -6.06
C ARG A 145 -10.56 -11.09 -6.79
N GLU A 146 -10.38 -10.00 -6.06
CA GLU A 146 -10.23 -8.66 -6.64
C GLU A 146 -9.00 -8.56 -7.54
N ASP A 147 -7.87 -9.09 -7.07
CA ASP A 147 -6.63 -9.12 -7.85
C ASP A 147 -6.76 -10.07 -9.06
N ALA A 148 -7.42 -11.23 -8.91
CA ALA A 148 -7.65 -12.17 -10.01
C ALA A 148 -8.58 -11.60 -11.09
N GLN A 149 -9.62 -10.88 -10.70
CA GLN A 149 -10.51 -10.18 -11.64
C GLN A 149 -9.77 -9.08 -12.38
N LEU A 150 -8.97 -8.28 -11.67
CA LEU A 150 -8.15 -7.24 -12.29
C LEU A 150 -7.09 -7.84 -13.23
N TYR A 151 -6.49 -8.97 -12.86
CA TYR A 151 -5.57 -9.71 -13.71
C TYR A 151 -6.26 -10.16 -15.00
N THR A 152 -7.45 -10.77 -14.87
CA THR A 152 -8.24 -11.26 -16.01
C THR A 152 -8.64 -10.13 -16.96
N GLN A 153 -9.05 -8.98 -16.42
CA GLN A 153 -9.38 -7.79 -17.23
C GLN A 153 -8.18 -7.27 -18.04
N ARG A 154 -6.96 -7.42 -17.52
CA ARG A 154 -5.74 -6.93 -18.16
C ARG A 154 -5.13 -7.91 -19.15
N ILE A 155 -5.17 -9.21 -18.82
CA ILE A 155 -4.44 -10.24 -19.53
C ILE A 155 -5.37 -11.06 -20.46
N GLY A 156 -6.66 -11.14 -20.14
CA GLY A 156 -7.67 -11.84 -20.93
C GLY A 156 -8.00 -13.26 -20.47
N HIS A 157 -7.33 -13.77 -19.43
CA HIS A 157 -7.57 -15.08 -18.82
C HIS A 157 -7.31 -15.05 -17.31
N TRP A 158 -7.81 -16.07 -16.60
CA TRP A 158 -7.67 -16.17 -15.14
C TRP A 158 -6.21 -16.33 -14.72
N GLY A 159 -5.84 -15.59 -13.69
CA GLY A 159 -4.52 -15.67 -13.07
C GLY A 159 -4.40 -14.78 -11.86
N TYR A 160 -3.19 -14.66 -11.34
CA TYR A 160 -2.90 -13.84 -10.17
C TYR A 160 -1.52 -13.20 -10.29
N PRO A 161 -1.36 -11.91 -9.99
CA PRO A 161 -0.06 -11.25 -10.06
C PRO A 161 0.88 -11.80 -8.99
N GLU A 162 2.14 -12.08 -9.34
CA GLU A 162 3.15 -12.58 -8.39
C GLU A 162 3.30 -11.68 -7.17
N SER A 163 3.30 -10.35 -7.37
CA SER A 163 3.37 -9.37 -6.30
C SER A 163 2.20 -9.42 -5.30
N GLY A 164 1.08 -10.03 -5.67
CA GLY A 164 -0.08 -10.22 -4.78
C GLY A 164 0.23 -11.19 -3.63
N HIS A 165 1.18 -12.11 -3.81
CA HIS A 165 1.58 -13.08 -2.78
C HIS A 165 2.20 -12.41 -1.56
N HIS A 166 2.92 -11.28 -1.74
CA HIS A 166 3.42 -10.47 -0.63
C HIS A 166 2.28 -9.99 0.27
N TRP A 167 1.18 -9.55 -0.34
CA TRP A 167 0.01 -9.04 0.38
C TRP A 167 -0.71 -10.14 1.16
N MET A 168 -0.89 -11.30 0.52
CA MET A 168 -1.43 -12.49 1.16
C MET A 168 -0.58 -12.94 2.35
N ARG A 169 0.75 -12.83 2.25
CA ARG A 169 1.64 -13.11 3.36
C ARG A 169 1.46 -12.14 4.53
N PHE A 170 1.25 -10.84 4.29
CA PHE A 170 0.98 -9.90 5.38
C PHE A 170 -0.30 -10.26 6.17
N PHE A 171 -1.34 -10.76 5.48
CA PHE A 171 -2.51 -11.31 6.15
C PHE A 171 -2.16 -12.58 6.94
N ALA A 172 -1.41 -13.52 6.34
CA ALA A 172 -1.00 -14.77 7.00
C ALA A 172 -0.09 -14.53 8.23
N GLU A 173 0.63 -13.41 8.28
CA GLU A 173 1.45 -12.99 9.42
C GLU A 173 0.69 -12.09 10.42
N GLY A 174 -0.56 -11.72 10.12
CA GLY A 174 -1.37 -10.84 10.98
C GLY A 174 -0.83 -9.42 11.07
N LYS A 175 -0.18 -8.95 10.00
CA LYS A 175 0.37 -7.58 9.88
C LYS A 175 -0.60 -6.63 9.17
N LEU A 176 -1.44 -7.17 8.30
CA LEU A 176 -2.40 -6.43 7.48
C LEU A 176 -3.83 -6.86 7.81
N PHE A 177 -4.76 -5.90 7.81
CA PHE A 177 -6.17 -6.13 8.13
C PHE A 177 -7.07 -5.35 7.19
N ARG A 178 -8.11 -5.98 6.65
CA ARG A 178 -9.16 -5.28 5.89
C ARG A 178 -10.33 -4.94 6.82
N ILE A 179 -10.63 -3.65 6.96
CA ILE A 179 -11.65 -3.15 7.88
C ILE A 179 -12.56 -2.21 7.10
N GLY A 180 -13.75 -2.65 6.71
CA GLY A 180 -14.61 -1.88 5.83
C GLY A 180 -13.99 -1.71 4.43
N ARG A 181 -13.94 -0.46 3.93
CA ARG A 181 -13.41 -0.17 2.59
C ARG A 181 -11.89 -0.25 2.49
N LEU A 182 -11.15 0.06 3.55
CA LEU A 182 -9.70 0.21 3.51
C LEU A 182 -8.99 -0.99 4.16
N GLU A 183 -7.70 -1.08 3.89
CA GLU A 183 -6.77 -2.01 4.53
C GLU A 183 -5.79 -1.24 5.41
N TYR A 184 -5.29 -1.87 6.46
CA TYR A 184 -4.46 -1.23 7.48
C TYR A 184 -3.31 -2.13 7.88
N MET A 185 -2.10 -1.58 7.90
CA MET A 185 -0.87 -2.29 8.29
C MET A 185 -0.19 -1.62 9.48
N ILE A 186 0.32 -2.41 10.42
CA ILE A 186 1.21 -1.87 11.47
C ILE A 186 2.65 -1.89 10.93
N GLU A 187 3.08 -0.74 10.42
CA GLU A 187 4.42 -0.48 9.87
C GLU A 187 5.27 0.27 10.91
N PRO A 188 6.34 -0.34 11.47
CA PRO A 188 7.13 0.29 12.54
C PRO A 188 7.84 1.58 12.13
N GLU A 189 8.08 1.78 10.83
CA GLU A 189 8.94 2.85 10.32
C GLU A 189 8.18 4.01 9.68
N ILE A 190 6.85 3.97 9.66
CA ILE A 190 6.04 4.97 8.95
C ILE A 190 6.30 6.42 9.42
N MET A 191 6.57 6.59 10.72
CA MET A 191 6.88 7.88 11.35
C MET A 191 8.13 8.57 10.76
N LYS A 192 9.07 7.81 10.19
CA LYS A 192 10.30 8.36 9.57
C LYS A 192 9.99 9.15 8.31
N PHE A 193 8.89 8.81 7.63
CA PHE A 193 8.47 9.41 6.36
C PHE A 193 7.49 10.57 6.55
N LEU A 194 6.86 10.66 7.71
CA LEU A 194 5.92 11.73 8.05
C LEU A 194 6.64 13.06 8.33
N PRO A 195 6.02 14.21 8.06
CA PRO A 195 6.48 15.49 8.56
C PRO A 195 6.44 15.54 10.09
N ARG A 196 7.04 16.56 10.70
CA ARG A 196 6.83 16.84 12.13
C ARG A 196 5.52 17.60 12.26
N ILE A 197 4.59 17.05 13.03
CA ILE A 197 3.22 17.56 13.14
C ILE A 197 3.02 18.13 14.54
N PHE A 198 2.45 19.34 14.62
CA PHE A 198 2.24 20.06 15.86
C PHE A 198 0.79 20.49 15.99
N ARG A 199 0.29 20.48 17.23
CA ARG A 199 -1.02 21.00 17.59
C ARG A 199 -0.85 22.24 18.45
N HIS A 200 -1.58 23.29 18.11
CA HIS A 200 -1.75 24.45 18.97
C HIS A 200 -2.65 24.08 20.17
N LYS A 201 -2.14 24.22 21.40
CA LYS A 201 -2.76 23.69 22.63
C LYS A 201 -4.14 24.27 22.92
N SER A 202 -4.38 25.55 22.58
CA SER A 202 -5.64 26.22 22.92
C SER A 202 -6.70 26.10 21.83
N SER A 203 -6.33 26.24 20.56
CA SER A 203 -7.29 26.17 19.44
C SER A 203 -7.46 24.76 18.86
N GLY A 204 -6.51 23.86 19.10
CA GLY A 204 -6.49 22.52 18.51
C GLY A 204 -6.03 22.48 17.05
N ASN A 205 -5.71 23.63 16.43
CA ASN A 205 -5.24 23.71 15.05
C ASN A 205 -3.94 22.94 14.84
N ILE A 206 -3.80 22.32 13.68
CA ILE A 206 -2.63 21.51 13.33
C ILE A 206 -1.80 22.18 12.24
N ILE A 207 -0.49 22.11 12.41
CA ILE A 207 0.50 22.48 11.40
C ILE A 207 1.54 21.37 11.26
N ALA A 208 1.84 20.99 10.02
CA ALA A 208 2.93 20.07 9.70
C ALA A 208 4.11 20.86 9.11
N LEU A 209 5.32 20.54 9.57
CA LEU A 209 6.57 21.11 9.09
C LEU A 209 7.39 20.04 8.37
N CYS A 210 8.01 20.43 7.25
CA CYS A 210 8.93 19.56 6.50
C CYS A 210 10.06 19.08 7.41
N ARG A 211 10.50 17.82 7.25
CA ARG A 211 11.72 17.35 7.91
C ARG A 211 12.96 17.93 7.24
N SER A 212 14.05 18.03 7.99
CA SER A 212 15.36 18.37 7.42
C SER A 212 15.74 17.42 6.28
N ASN A 213 16.40 17.96 5.27
CA ASN A 213 16.88 17.26 4.07
C ASN A 213 15.79 16.88 3.05
N TRP A 214 14.53 17.29 3.24
CA TRP A 214 13.55 17.19 2.16
C TRP A 214 13.95 18.12 1.02
N GLN A 215 14.18 17.54 -0.16
CA GLN A 215 14.52 18.26 -1.39
C GLN A 215 13.22 18.62 -2.10
N LEU A 216 12.95 19.92 -2.23
CA LEU A 216 11.69 20.44 -2.74
C LEU A 216 11.91 21.17 -4.08
N ASP A 217 10.95 21.04 -4.99
CA ASP A 217 10.85 21.90 -6.18
C ASP A 217 10.22 23.26 -5.82
N ALA A 218 10.18 24.18 -6.79
CA ALA A 218 9.61 25.51 -6.61
C ALA A 218 8.09 25.50 -6.33
N GLU A 219 7.39 24.39 -6.60
CA GLU A 219 5.96 24.22 -6.34
C GLU A 219 5.67 23.59 -4.96
N GLY A 220 6.71 23.27 -4.19
CA GLY A 220 6.56 22.70 -2.84
C GLY A 220 6.42 21.18 -2.80
N PHE A 221 6.77 20.47 -3.87
CA PHE A 221 6.74 19.01 -3.92
C PHE A 221 8.13 18.42 -3.75
N GLN A 222 8.21 17.22 -3.16
CA GLN A 222 9.50 16.51 -3.10
C GLN A 222 9.97 16.09 -4.50
N LEU A 223 11.28 16.12 -4.74
CA LEU A 223 11.87 15.66 -6.00
C LEU A 223 11.62 14.17 -6.24
N TRP A 224 11.67 13.76 -7.50
CA TRP A 224 11.59 12.35 -7.88
C TRP A 224 12.84 11.58 -7.44
N ARG A 225 12.67 10.29 -7.14
CA ARG A 225 13.79 9.41 -6.76
C ARG A 225 14.57 8.88 -7.96
N ASP A 226 13.91 8.79 -9.10
CA ASP A 226 14.41 8.18 -10.35
C ASP A 226 14.88 9.21 -11.38
N ILE A 227 14.65 10.50 -11.15
CA ILE A 227 15.13 11.60 -11.99
C ILE A 227 16.03 12.49 -11.15
N LYS A 228 17.24 12.77 -11.64
CA LYS A 228 18.16 13.70 -11.00
C LYS A 228 17.76 15.14 -11.35
N GLU A 229 17.29 15.87 -10.35
CA GLU A 229 16.89 17.27 -10.44
C GLU A 229 17.63 18.06 -9.37
N GLU A 230 17.92 19.34 -9.61
CA GLU A 230 18.46 20.23 -8.58
C GLU A 230 17.30 20.77 -7.72
N PRO A 231 17.39 20.70 -6.38
CA PRO A 231 16.33 21.22 -5.51
C PRO A 231 16.23 22.73 -5.61
N TYR A 232 14.99 23.25 -5.62
CA TYR A 232 14.76 24.68 -5.40
C TYR A 232 15.15 25.07 -3.97
N CYS A 233 14.80 24.23 -3.00
CA CYS A 233 15.32 24.34 -1.64
C CYS A 233 15.44 22.98 -0.94
N ILE A 234 16.31 22.93 0.06
CA ILE A 234 16.44 21.82 0.98
C ILE A 234 15.85 22.27 2.31
N ALA A 235 14.78 21.62 2.77
CA ALA A 235 14.13 21.96 4.01
C ALA A 235 15.09 21.78 5.20
N GLN A 236 15.01 22.70 6.15
CA GLN A 236 15.65 22.61 7.46
C GLN A 236 14.55 22.70 8.51
N LEU A 237 14.63 21.82 9.50
CA LEU A 237 13.83 21.87 10.71
C LEU A 237 14.77 22.15 11.87
N GLU A 238 14.61 23.32 12.48
CA GLU A 238 15.42 23.79 13.59
C GLU A 238 14.58 23.77 14.86
N GLU A 239 15.16 23.32 15.95
CA GLU A 239 14.49 23.22 17.24
C GLU A 239 15.47 23.67 18.33
N ASP A 240 15.13 24.76 19.02
CA ASP A 240 15.85 25.27 20.18
C ASP A 240 15.03 25.03 21.47
N GLU A 241 15.41 25.65 22.59
CA GLU A 241 14.71 25.44 23.87
C GLU A 241 13.26 25.96 23.87
N GLN A 242 12.96 27.03 23.12
CA GLN A 242 11.67 27.70 23.10
C GLN A 242 10.89 27.49 21.80
N PHE A 243 11.58 27.43 20.66
CA PHE A 243 10.95 27.50 19.35
C PHE A 243 11.29 26.31 18.45
N ILE A 244 10.37 26.01 17.54
CA ILE A 244 10.56 25.12 16.40
C ILE A 244 10.35 25.93 15.12
N ARG A 245 11.27 25.81 14.16
CA ARG A 245 11.25 26.54 12.89
C ARG A 245 11.33 25.58 11.71
N GLY A 246 10.49 25.76 10.72
CA GLY A 246 10.53 24.95 9.50
C GLY A 246 9.56 25.40 8.43
N ILE A 247 9.70 24.79 7.24
CA ILE A 247 8.82 25.06 6.11
C ILE A 247 7.45 24.42 6.39
N PRO A 248 6.36 25.19 6.49
CA PRO A 248 5.04 24.65 6.73
C PRO A 248 4.50 23.94 5.48
N ILE A 249 3.64 22.96 5.70
CA ILE A 249 2.95 22.21 4.65
C ILE A 249 1.50 22.69 4.61
N ASP A 250 1.01 23.05 3.43
CA ASP A 250 -0.41 23.27 3.19
C ASP A 250 -1.12 21.91 3.09
N PRO A 251 -2.24 21.68 3.79
CA PRO A 251 -3.01 20.42 3.74
C PRO A 251 -3.56 20.07 2.34
N ASN A 252 -3.41 20.94 1.35
CA ASN A 252 -3.57 20.64 -0.07
C ASN A 252 -2.39 19.88 -0.69
N GLY A 253 -1.35 19.55 0.08
CA GLY A 253 -0.28 18.63 -0.32
C GLY A 253 1.01 19.29 -0.83
N ARG A 254 1.23 20.57 -0.49
CA ARG A 254 2.37 21.37 -0.96
C ARG A 254 3.10 21.99 0.22
N ALA A 255 4.43 21.96 0.22
CA ALA A 255 5.24 22.75 1.14
C ALA A 255 5.25 24.23 0.70
N GLU A 256 5.12 25.16 1.63
CA GLU A 256 5.18 26.59 1.32
C GLU A 256 6.63 27.09 1.35
N THR A 257 7.37 26.82 0.28
CA THR A 257 8.84 26.95 0.19
C THR A 257 9.39 28.35 0.50
N ASP A 258 8.58 29.39 0.34
CA ASP A 258 8.93 30.79 0.60
C ASP A 258 8.59 31.25 2.04
N LYS A 259 8.12 30.33 2.90
CA LYS A 259 7.73 30.63 4.29
C LYS A 259 8.51 29.79 5.30
N ILE A 260 8.77 30.37 6.47
CA ILE A 260 9.20 29.66 7.67
C ILE A 260 8.16 29.90 8.77
N ALA A 261 7.58 28.83 9.28
CA ALA A 261 6.73 28.85 10.46
C ALA A 261 7.60 28.75 11.72
N VAL A 262 7.35 29.64 12.68
CA VAL A 262 7.99 29.65 14.00
C VAL A 262 6.94 29.32 15.05
N LEU A 263 7.10 28.17 15.71
CA LEU A 263 6.17 27.64 16.70
C LEU A 263 6.77 27.79 18.10
N ASP A 264 6.08 28.47 19.01
CA ASP A 264 6.44 28.52 20.42
C ASP A 264 6.02 27.21 21.12
N LYS A 265 6.95 26.54 21.81
CA LYS A 265 6.71 25.29 22.54
C LYS A 265 5.78 25.48 23.74
N GLU A 266 5.58 26.70 24.22
CA GLU A 266 4.54 26.99 25.22
C GLU A 266 3.13 26.90 24.62
N GLU A 267 2.97 27.24 23.34
CA GLU A 267 1.68 27.26 22.63
C GLU A 267 1.41 26.00 21.81
N TYR A 268 2.46 25.32 21.35
CA TYR A 268 2.38 24.13 20.49
C TYR A 268 2.93 22.89 21.19
N GLU A 269 2.36 21.74 20.86
CA GLU A 269 2.87 20.43 21.26
C GLU A 269 2.99 19.50 20.06
N ALA A 270 3.89 18.53 20.13
CA ALA A 270 3.99 17.50 19.09
C ALA A 270 2.71 16.67 19.07
N LEU A 271 2.12 16.51 17.89
CA LEU A 271 0.90 15.73 17.75
C LEU A 271 1.18 14.24 17.96
N TRP A 272 2.22 13.74 17.29
CA TRP A 272 2.68 12.35 17.36
C TRP A 272 4.17 12.30 17.66
N LEU A 273 4.57 11.30 18.44
CA LEU A 273 5.95 11.01 18.82
C LEU A 273 6.41 9.69 18.19
N ASP A 274 7.72 9.52 18.10
CA ASP A 274 8.30 8.25 17.65
C ASP A 274 7.80 7.11 18.54
N GLY A 275 7.34 6.03 17.90
CA GLY A 275 6.75 4.88 18.58
C GLY A 275 5.24 4.96 18.78
N ASP A 276 4.56 6.09 18.51
CA ASP A 276 3.10 6.15 18.51
C ASP A 276 2.46 5.17 17.52
N LEU A 277 1.26 4.66 17.85
CA LEU A 277 0.54 3.74 16.97
C LEU A 277 -0.20 4.52 15.88
N VAL A 278 0.37 4.52 14.68
CA VAL A 278 -0.18 5.12 13.46
C VAL A 278 -0.18 4.06 12.35
N PRO A 279 -1.28 3.30 12.16
CA PRO A 279 -1.34 2.30 11.11
C PRO A 279 -1.26 2.93 9.71
N ASP A 280 -0.55 2.26 8.81
CA ASP A 280 -0.50 2.59 7.38
C ASP A 280 -1.82 2.19 6.72
N VAL A 281 -2.36 3.06 5.87
CA VAL A 281 -3.61 2.81 5.14
C VAL A 281 -3.28 2.38 3.71
N HIS A 282 -3.90 1.30 3.29
CA HIS A 282 -3.86 0.82 1.92
C HIS A 282 -5.27 0.77 1.32
N ILE A 283 -5.33 0.95 -0.01
CA ILE A 283 -6.60 1.03 -0.75
C ILE A 283 -6.68 -0.22 -1.65
N PRO A 284 -7.47 -1.24 -1.28
CA PRO A 284 -7.63 -2.41 -2.14
C PRO A 284 -8.38 -2.04 -3.43
N PRO A 285 -8.22 -2.84 -4.51
CA PRO A 285 -8.90 -2.63 -5.78
C PRO A 285 -10.43 -2.56 -5.64
N GLY A 286 -11.10 -1.90 -6.60
CA GLY A 286 -12.57 -1.87 -6.66
C GLY A 286 -13.23 -0.94 -5.64
N GLY A 287 -14.47 -1.24 -5.23
CA GLY A 287 -15.17 -0.60 -4.11
C GLY A 287 -15.48 0.91 -4.19
N ASN A 288 -15.19 1.59 -5.31
CA ASN A 288 -15.55 2.99 -5.64
C ASN A 288 -15.06 4.11 -4.67
N MET A 289 -14.39 3.77 -3.57
CA MET A 289 -13.84 4.70 -2.57
C MET A 289 -14.82 5.79 -2.10
N ARG A 290 -16.11 5.46 -1.95
CA ARG A 290 -17.10 6.43 -1.46
C ARG A 290 -16.61 7.06 -0.14
N PRO A 291 -16.55 8.39 0.00
CA PRO A 291 -15.97 9.04 1.18
C PRO A 291 -16.56 8.56 2.49
N GLU A 292 -17.86 8.27 2.53
CA GLU A 292 -18.58 7.80 3.70
C GLU A 292 -18.09 6.40 4.13
N LEU A 293 -17.87 5.49 3.18
CA LEU A 293 -17.33 4.15 3.47
C LEU A 293 -15.86 4.20 3.92
N CYS A 294 -15.10 5.19 3.43
CA CYS A 294 -13.73 5.43 3.87
C CYS A 294 -13.71 5.97 5.32
N GLN A 295 -14.60 6.90 5.66
CA GLN A 295 -14.75 7.39 7.04
C GLN A 295 -15.17 6.27 8.00
N GLU A 296 -16.19 5.49 7.64
CA GLU A 296 -16.65 4.34 8.43
C GLU A 296 -15.51 3.34 8.67
N SER A 297 -14.72 3.08 7.63
CA SER A 297 -13.53 2.24 7.70
C SER A 297 -12.49 2.79 8.69
N LEU A 298 -12.17 4.08 8.64
CA LEU A 298 -11.20 4.73 9.53
C LEU A 298 -11.66 4.69 10.99
N ALA A 299 -12.94 4.98 11.24
CA ALA A 299 -13.53 4.93 12.57
C ALA A 299 -13.54 3.50 13.14
N ALA A 300 -13.91 2.50 12.32
CA ALA A 300 -13.88 1.10 12.71
C ALA A 300 -12.45 0.61 12.98
N ALA A 301 -11.48 1.04 12.18
CA ALA A 301 -10.07 0.70 12.35
C ALA A 301 -9.50 1.25 13.67
N GLN A 302 -9.90 2.46 14.07
CA GLN A 302 -9.45 3.05 15.33
C GLN A 302 -9.83 2.15 16.52
N LYS A 303 -11.09 1.69 16.55
CA LYS A 303 -11.57 0.76 17.57
C LYS A 303 -10.85 -0.59 17.47
N PHE A 304 -10.76 -1.15 16.27
CA PHE A 304 -10.14 -2.45 16.03
C PHE A 304 -8.69 -2.51 16.54
N PHE A 305 -7.85 -1.54 16.17
CA PHE A 305 -6.45 -1.56 16.59
C PHE A 305 -6.27 -1.24 18.07
N ALA A 306 -7.14 -0.43 18.66
CA ALA A 306 -7.13 -0.21 20.10
C ALA A 306 -7.41 -1.51 20.87
N GLU A 307 -8.40 -2.30 20.43
CA GLU A 307 -8.71 -3.61 21.01
C GLU A 307 -7.60 -4.64 20.76
N LEU A 308 -7.07 -4.70 19.53
CA LEU A 308 -6.05 -5.67 19.14
C LEU A 308 -4.71 -5.44 19.88
N THR A 309 -4.32 -4.18 20.06
CA THR A 309 -2.99 -3.84 20.59
C THR A 309 -3.01 -3.40 22.05
N GLY A 310 -4.17 -3.03 22.60
CA GLY A 310 -4.30 -2.38 23.90
C GLY A 310 -3.71 -0.96 23.94
N ARG A 311 -3.39 -0.36 22.79
CA ARG A 311 -2.76 0.97 22.67
C ARG A 311 -3.71 1.98 22.05
N THR A 312 -3.50 3.25 22.36
CA THR A 312 -4.23 4.34 21.68
C THR A 312 -3.74 4.49 20.24
N VAL A 313 -4.65 4.39 19.28
CA VAL A 313 -4.39 4.72 17.87
C VAL A 313 -4.41 6.23 17.71
N LYS A 314 -3.26 6.81 17.39
CA LYS A 314 -3.07 8.27 17.31
C LYS A 314 -3.58 8.87 16.00
N GLY A 315 -3.65 8.05 14.97
CA GLY A 315 -4.20 8.40 13.67
C GLY A 315 -3.81 7.37 12.64
N PHE A 316 -3.90 7.77 11.39
CA PHE A 316 -3.59 6.95 10.22
C PHE A 316 -2.79 7.77 9.23
N SER A 317 -1.95 7.11 8.46
CA SER A 317 -1.20 7.74 7.39
C SER A 317 -1.09 6.83 6.18
N SER A 318 -0.75 7.39 5.02
CA SER A 318 -0.51 6.60 3.81
C SER A 318 0.34 7.38 2.81
N PHE A 319 1.02 6.65 1.93
CA PHE A 319 1.80 7.20 0.83
C PHE A 319 1.43 6.51 -0.46
N SER A 320 1.00 7.27 -1.46
CA SER A 320 0.48 6.70 -2.71
C SER A 320 0.44 7.72 -3.84
N TRP A 321 0.51 7.22 -5.08
CA TRP A 321 0.21 7.99 -6.30
C TRP A 321 -1.17 8.65 -6.24
N ILE A 322 -2.07 8.02 -5.49
CA ILE A 322 -3.44 8.48 -5.24
C ILE A 322 -3.46 9.88 -4.63
N PHE A 323 -2.50 10.22 -3.77
CA PHE A 323 -2.46 11.51 -3.07
C PHE A 323 -1.79 12.62 -3.89
N ASN A 324 -1.75 12.49 -5.23
CA ASN A 324 -1.37 13.58 -6.11
C ASN A 324 -2.44 14.69 -6.07
N PRO A 325 -2.15 15.87 -5.49
CA PRO A 325 -3.16 16.90 -5.28
C PRO A 325 -3.70 17.50 -6.56
N ASP A 326 -3.00 17.36 -7.70
CA ASP A 326 -3.53 17.82 -8.99
C ASP A 326 -4.82 17.09 -9.40
N PHE A 327 -5.08 15.89 -8.87
CA PHE A 327 -6.35 15.22 -9.08
C PHE A 327 -7.54 16.03 -8.55
N CYS A 328 -7.37 16.84 -7.51
CA CYS A 328 -8.45 17.72 -7.03
C CYS A 328 -8.91 18.72 -8.10
N GLU A 329 -8.04 19.07 -9.05
CA GLU A 329 -8.36 19.99 -10.15
C GLU A 329 -8.87 19.24 -11.39
N VAL A 330 -8.23 18.14 -11.78
CA VAL A 330 -8.60 17.41 -13.02
C VAL A 330 -9.72 16.38 -12.83
N LEU A 331 -10.03 16.00 -11.58
CA LEU A 331 -11.07 15.04 -11.20
C LEU A 331 -11.90 15.51 -9.97
N PRO A 332 -12.41 16.75 -9.93
CA PRO A 332 -13.00 17.32 -8.70
C PRO A 332 -14.20 16.53 -8.18
N GLU A 333 -14.94 15.84 -9.05
CA GLU A 333 -16.14 15.09 -8.69
C GLU A 333 -15.90 13.64 -8.29
N ALA A 334 -14.69 13.13 -8.47
CA ALA A 334 -14.36 11.75 -8.16
C ALA A 334 -14.44 11.48 -6.65
N ASN A 335 -14.93 10.30 -6.26
CA ASN A 335 -14.93 9.90 -4.84
C ASN A 335 -13.53 9.96 -4.23
N LEU A 336 -12.51 9.64 -5.03
CA LEU A 336 -11.13 9.75 -4.61
C LEU A 336 -10.77 11.17 -4.16
N THR A 337 -11.08 12.19 -4.96
CA THR A 337 -10.70 13.57 -4.64
C THR A 337 -11.53 14.12 -3.50
N LYS A 338 -12.81 13.73 -3.41
CA LYS A 338 -13.67 14.03 -2.27
C LYS A 338 -13.11 13.43 -0.96
N PHE A 339 -12.56 12.22 -1.00
CA PHE A 339 -11.85 11.61 0.13
C PHE A 339 -10.57 12.40 0.46
N MET A 340 -9.72 12.70 -0.54
CA MET A 340 -8.49 13.47 -0.35
C MET A 340 -8.70 14.85 0.28
N GLN A 341 -9.81 15.52 -0.03
CA GLN A 341 -10.17 16.84 0.54
C GLN A 341 -10.42 16.81 2.05
N GLN A 342 -10.65 15.62 2.64
CA GLN A 342 -10.86 15.46 4.08
C GLN A 342 -9.57 15.15 4.85
N LEU A 343 -8.46 14.95 4.14
CA LEU A 343 -7.18 14.54 4.72
C LEU A 343 -6.22 15.73 4.81
N TYR A 344 -5.20 15.60 5.65
CA TYR A 344 -4.04 16.47 5.58
C TYR A 344 -3.07 15.86 4.56
N LEU A 345 -3.02 16.41 3.35
CA LEU A 345 -2.09 15.96 2.32
C LEU A 345 -0.70 16.56 2.55
N MET A 346 0.33 15.83 2.13
CA MET A 346 1.72 16.27 2.23
C MET A 346 2.56 15.78 1.04
N PRO A 347 3.64 16.48 0.68
CA PRO A 347 4.52 16.03 -0.39
C PRO A 347 5.29 14.77 0.03
N PHE A 348 5.48 13.84 -0.90
CA PHE A 348 6.28 12.64 -0.68
C PHE A 348 7.06 12.27 -1.94
N SER A 349 8.31 11.84 -1.77
CA SER A 349 9.17 11.52 -2.91
C SER A 349 8.72 10.23 -3.62
N GLY A 350 8.30 10.38 -4.87
CA GLY A 350 7.79 9.32 -5.74
C GLY A 350 8.74 8.94 -6.88
N SER A 351 8.26 8.11 -7.80
CA SER A 351 8.89 7.92 -9.12
C SER A 351 8.19 8.79 -10.17
N SER A 352 8.87 9.05 -11.28
CA SER A 352 8.33 9.74 -12.46
C SER A 352 7.17 9.00 -13.14
N LEU A 353 7.06 7.69 -12.88
CA LEU A 353 6.03 6.79 -13.41
C LEU A 353 4.92 6.47 -12.40
N SER A 354 4.84 7.23 -11.29
CA SER A 354 3.93 6.95 -10.19
C SER A 354 2.48 6.78 -10.64
N GLY A 355 1.88 5.63 -10.30
CA GLY A 355 0.49 5.29 -10.58
C GLY A 355 0.22 4.64 -11.94
N LEU A 356 1.18 4.64 -12.89
CA LEU A 356 0.92 4.09 -14.24
C LEU A 356 0.54 2.61 -14.22
N SER A 357 1.27 1.78 -13.49
CA SER A 357 0.97 0.34 -13.36
C SER A 357 -0.38 0.07 -12.69
N PHE A 358 -0.83 0.92 -11.78
CA PHE A 358 -2.15 0.81 -11.15
C PHE A 358 -3.29 1.18 -12.11
N VAL A 359 -3.12 2.26 -12.89
CA VAL A 359 -4.18 2.80 -13.76
C VAL A 359 -4.25 2.12 -15.12
N PHE A 360 -3.10 1.68 -15.65
CA PHE A 360 -2.97 1.15 -17.01
C PHE A 360 -2.44 -0.28 -17.07
N GLY A 361 -2.00 -0.86 -15.94
CA GLY A 361 -1.43 -2.21 -15.90
C GLY A 361 0.00 -2.31 -16.44
N LYS A 362 0.63 -1.19 -16.81
CA LYS A 362 2.00 -1.10 -17.33
C LYS A 362 2.60 0.27 -17.07
N GLU A 363 3.93 0.38 -17.12
CA GLU A 363 4.69 1.58 -16.73
C GLU A 363 5.88 1.86 -17.67
N ASP A 364 5.58 2.24 -18.90
CA ASP A 364 6.55 2.65 -19.91
C ASP A 364 6.91 4.13 -19.74
N GLN A 365 8.17 4.49 -20.01
CA GLN A 365 8.63 5.89 -19.99
C GLN A 365 7.81 6.78 -20.94
N ASN A 366 7.49 6.25 -22.13
CA ASN A 366 6.55 6.88 -23.05
C ASN A 366 5.18 6.18 -22.96
N TRP A 367 4.26 6.80 -22.23
CA TRP A 367 2.89 6.33 -22.06
C TRP A 367 1.87 7.19 -22.83
N SER A 368 2.32 7.99 -23.80
CA SER A 368 1.46 8.92 -24.55
C SER A 368 0.31 8.25 -25.31
N ASP A 369 0.49 7.00 -25.71
CA ASP A 369 -0.48 6.20 -26.47
C ASP A 369 -1.29 5.24 -25.59
N TYR A 370 -1.19 5.36 -24.26
CA TYR A 370 -1.98 4.54 -23.34
C TYR A 370 -3.49 4.84 -23.48
N PRO A 371 -4.37 3.85 -23.18
CA PRO A 371 -5.82 4.01 -23.33
C PRO A 371 -6.39 5.16 -22.49
N ALA A 372 -7.53 5.70 -22.89
CA ALA A 372 -8.20 6.83 -22.21
C ALA A 372 -9.71 6.55 -21.99
N GLU A 373 -10.02 5.31 -21.63
CA GLU A 373 -11.37 4.74 -21.61
C GLU A 373 -12.19 5.22 -20.41
N ASN A 374 -11.56 5.40 -19.25
CA ASN A 374 -12.21 5.91 -18.04
C ASN A 374 -11.72 7.31 -17.63
N SER A 375 -12.43 7.94 -16.69
CA SER A 375 -12.14 9.30 -16.23
C SER A 375 -10.74 9.42 -15.62
N LEU A 376 -10.28 8.41 -14.88
CA LEU A 376 -8.96 8.40 -14.27
C LEU A 376 -7.84 8.36 -15.32
N GLN A 377 -7.97 7.50 -16.33
CA GLN A 377 -7.03 7.45 -17.46
C GLN A 377 -6.99 8.79 -18.22
N ARG A 378 -8.15 9.40 -18.48
CA ARG A 378 -8.22 10.74 -19.09
C ARG A 378 -7.57 11.82 -18.23
N ALA A 379 -7.67 11.73 -16.91
CA ALA A 379 -7.04 12.67 -16.00
C ALA A 379 -5.51 12.59 -16.06
N PHE A 380 -4.93 11.38 -16.13
CA PHE A 380 -3.49 11.23 -16.36
C PHE A 380 -3.06 11.95 -17.65
N HIS A 381 -3.75 11.69 -18.76
CA HIS A 381 -3.50 12.39 -20.02
C HIS A 381 -3.67 13.91 -19.93
N GLN A 382 -4.63 14.40 -19.14
CA GLN A 382 -4.81 15.83 -18.89
C GLN A 382 -3.64 16.43 -18.11
N LEU A 383 -3.15 15.78 -17.06
CA LEU A 383 -1.96 16.22 -16.33
C LEU A 383 -0.75 16.35 -17.27
N ARG A 384 -0.53 15.35 -18.13
CA ARG A 384 0.55 15.39 -19.14
C ARG A 384 0.37 16.57 -20.11
N LYS A 385 -0.84 16.81 -20.60
CA LYS A 385 -1.13 17.96 -21.50
C LYS A 385 -0.87 19.31 -20.83
N LEU A 386 -1.13 19.41 -19.53
CA LEU A 386 -0.83 20.59 -18.72
C LEU A 386 0.67 20.73 -18.38
N GLY A 387 1.52 19.80 -18.82
CA GLY A 387 2.94 19.78 -18.46
C GLY A 387 3.21 19.41 -17.00
N ARG A 388 2.19 18.88 -16.29
CA ARG A 388 2.33 18.49 -14.88
C ARG A 388 2.95 17.12 -14.76
N ARG A 389 3.89 17.01 -13.82
CA ARG A 389 4.47 15.74 -13.42
C ARG A 389 3.48 14.82 -12.71
N LEU A 390 3.65 13.51 -12.89
CA LEU A 390 3.06 12.50 -12.01
C LEU A 390 3.76 12.56 -10.65
N LYS A 391 2.97 12.49 -9.57
CA LYS A 391 3.45 12.68 -8.20
C LYS A 391 2.99 11.54 -7.31
N THR A 392 3.80 11.23 -6.32
CA THR A 392 3.34 10.53 -5.12
C THR A 392 3.06 11.60 -4.05
N GLY A 393 2.04 11.38 -3.25
CA GLY A 393 1.79 12.19 -2.06
C GLY A 393 1.70 11.32 -0.82
N GLY A 394 1.75 11.97 0.33
CA GLY A 394 1.37 11.40 1.61
C GLY A 394 0.03 11.97 2.07
N MET A 395 -0.61 11.27 3.00
CA MET A 395 -1.69 11.81 3.82
C MET A 395 -1.54 11.40 5.28
N PHE A 396 -2.13 12.19 6.16
CA PHE A 396 -2.47 11.73 7.50
C PHE A 396 -3.86 12.21 7.92
N ILE A 397 -4.44 11.48 8.88
CA ILE A 397 -5.69 11.83 9.54
C ILE A 397 -5.68 11.35 11.00
N GLU A 398 -6.17 12.20 11.90
CA GLU A 398 -6.28 11.90 13.32
C GLU A 398 -7.74 11.72 13.76
N ALA A 399 -7.96 11.38 15.03
CA ALA A 399 -9.29 11.18 15.60
C ALA A 399 -10.27 12.34 15.33
N GLU A 400 -9.85 13.60 15.55
CA GLU A 400 -10.71 14.76 15.29
C GLU A 400 -11.00 14.93 13.79
N GLY A 401 -10.02 14.66 12.92
CA GLY A 401 -10.25 14.67 11.47
C GLY A 401 -11.27 13.63 11.00
N ILE A 402 -11.32 12.45 11.64
CA ILE A 402 -12.34 11.41 11.36
C ILE A 402 -13.72 11.87 11.84
N LYS A 403 -13.78 12.54 12.99
CA LYS A 403 -15.03 13.06 13.56
C LYS A 403 -15.60 14.21 12.73
N GLU A 404 -14.74 15.11 12.27
CA GLU A 404 -15.07 16.28 11.45
C GLU A 404 -15.06 15.97 9.94
N PHE A 405 -15.09 14.69 9.56
CA PHE A 405 -15.04 14.29 8.15
C PHE A 405 -16.24 14.82 7.37
N GLY A 406 -16.02 15.26 6.13
CA GLY A 406 -17.00 15.97 5.30
C GLY A 406 -16.92 17.48 5.41
N SER A 407 -16.18 18.00 6.40
CA SER A 407 -16.06 19.42 6.69
C SER A 407 -14.80 20.06 6.06
N GLN A 408 -13.88 19.26 5.50
CA GLN A 408 -12.54 19.69 5.09
C GLN A 408 -11.75 20.32 6.24
N TYR A 409 -11.87 19.70 7.43
CA TYR A 409 -11.32 20.16 8.71
C TYR A 409 -9.93 20.81 8.59
N TYR A 410 -8.96 20.08 8.04
CA TYR A 410 -7.57 20.54 7.95
C TYR A 410 -7.41 21.77 7.07
N ARG A 411 -8.10 21.84 5.94
CA ARG A 411 -8.01 22.98 5.01
C ARG A 411 -8.55 24.26 5.63
N ARG A 412 -9.70 24.17 6.32
CA ARG A 412 -10.29 25.31 7.04
C ARG A 412 -9.42 25.74 8.20
N SER A 413 -9.03 24.79 9.06
CA SER A 413 -8.19 25.05 10.24
C SER A 413 -6.86 25.70 9.85
N TYR A 414 -6.23 25.24 8.76
CA TYR A 414 -4.99 25.82 8.25
C TYR A 414 -5.18 27.23 7.70
N HIS A 415 -6.26 27.49 6.96
CA HIS A 415 -6.56 28.83 6.45
C HIS A 415 -6.77 29.84 7.58
N GLU A 416 -7.51 29.45 8.62
CA GLU A 416 -7.70 30.26 9.83
C GLU A 416 -6.38 30.49 10.58
N LEU A 417 -5.55 29.44 10.71
CA LEU A 417 -4.25 29.52 11.36
C LEU A 417 -3.31 30.50 10.64
N MET A 418 -3.26 30.45 9.31
CA MET A 418 -2.41 31.33 8.49
C MET A 418 -2.83 32.80 8.53
N GLN A 419 -4.06 33.10 8.92
CA GLN A 419 -4.55 34.47 9.13
C GLN A 419 -4.44 34.92 10.60
N SER A 420 -4.16 33.99 11.51
CA SER A 420 -4.12 34.25 12.94
C SER A 420 -2.80 34.89 13.36
N ARG A 421 -2.82 35.60 14.49
CA ARG A 421 -1.60 36.07 15.16
C ARG A 421 -0.89 34.96 15.96
N ALA A 422 -1.50 33.78 16.07
CA ALA A 422 -0.99 32.63 16.82
C ALA A 422 0.05 31.81 16.04
N LEU A 423 0.31 32.16 14.78
CA LEU A 423 1.37 31.57 13.98
C LEU A 423 2.27 32.70 13.46
N HIS A 424 3.54 32.68 13.88
CA HIS A 424 4.53 33.59 13.31
C HIS A 424 5.08 32.99 12.02
N ILE A 425 4.99 33.76 10.93
CA ILE A 425 5.49 33.39 9.61
C ILE A 425 6.54 34.41 9.17
N GLU A 426 7.74 33.93 8.91
CA GLU A 426 8.82 34.68 8.28
C GLU A 426 8.78 34.41 6.76
N GLN A 427 9.00 35.46 5.95
CA GLN A 427 9.23 35.30 4.51
C GLN A 427 10.70 35.06 4.25
N LYS A 428 11.01 34.08 3.39
CA LYS A 428 12.38 33.74 3.01
C LYS A 428 13.03 34.72 2.04
#